data_AF-A0A7S0I207-F1
#
_entry.id   AF-A0A7S0I207-F1
#
_cell.length_a   1.000
_cell.length_b   1.000
_cell.length_c   1.000
_cell.angle_alpha   90.00
_cell.angle_beta   90.00
_cell.angle_gamma   90.00
#
_symmetry.space_group_name_H-M   'P 1'
#
loop_
_entity.id
_entity.type
_entity.pdbx_description
1 polymer ?
#
loop_
_entity_poly.entity_id
_entity_poly.type
_entity_poly.pdbx_seq_one_letter_code
_entity_poly.pdbx_strand_id
1 'polypeptide(L)'
;TKTLLSLREDTRAGSKIRELALEGALSKFGAIDLEYGHEVSNETLHLISMHAVSINHLNLNACQEYDDDGLLHLSKSCTRLESLSLYWNVRVTDLGISGIARVCTGLTSLCLSGCKHLTDVGLNEIARACTNLVSLDLTRCAKVTDASLTTTSQFCTKLRKLLLYACASPTNVGVKAIFEHLHELENVDLCGSHMLTDEGFKQLSEGKVQHLRRINLGWCQGISDEALVAIGKGCPNLHYIYLLGDKLVTPHGLEALSQGCPKLCGLDICGLASVEDRSMSAMQRLFPSLTF
;
A
#
# COMPACT_ATOMS: atom_id res chain seq x y z
N THR A 1 -23.80 -14.56 1.28
CA THR A 1 -22.41 -15.03 1.13
C THR A 1 -22.10 -15.03 -0.35
N LYS A 2 -21.23 -14.13 -0.83
CA LYS A 2 -20.88 -14.10 -2.26
C LYS A 2 -19.78 -15.13 -2.52
N THR A 3 -19.91 -15.90 -3.60
CA THR A 3 -18.97 -16.98 -3.94
C THR A 3 -17.69 -16.41 -4.56
N LEU A 4 -16.55 -16.99 -4.20
CA LEU A 4 -15.26 -16.73 -4.84
C LEU A 4 -15.07 -17.68 -6.03
N LEU A 5 -14.73 -17.13 -7.19
CA LEU A 5 -14.15 -17.87 -8.31
C LEU A 5 -12.64 -17.65 -8.28
N SER A 6 -11.86 -18.70 -8.02
CA SER A 6 -10.40 -18.62 -8.14
C SER A 6 -9.94 -19.44 -9.35
N LEU A 7 -9.25 -18.75 -10.26
CA LEU A 7 -8.57 -19.27 -11.44
C LEU A 7 -7.09 -18.85 -11.39
N ARG A 8 -6.55 -18.78 -10.17
CA ARG A 8 -5.15 -18.42 -9.94
C ARG A 8 -4.22 -19.41 -10.63
N GLU A 9 -3.21 -18.87 -11.33
CA GLU A 9 -2.20 -19.62 -12.07
C GLU A 9 -2.79 -20.56 -13.16
N ASP A 10 -4.07 -20.38 -13.52
CA ASP A 10 -4.75 -21.23 -14.49
C ASP A 10 -4.40 -20.80 -15.91
N THR A 11 -3.85 -21.74 -16.69
CA THR A 11 -3.43 -21.49 -18.08
C THR A 11 -4.60 -21.25 -19.03
N ARG A 12 -5.84 -21.52 -18.61
CA ARG A 12 -7.09 -21.28 -19.37
C ARG A 12 -8.04 -20.34 -18.64
N ALA A 13 -7.51 -19.45 -17.79
CA ALA A 13 -8.33 -18.54 -16.99
C ALA A 13 -9.30 -17.71 -17.87
N GLY A 14 -8.80 -17.11 -18.94
CA GLY A 14 -9.63 -16.36 -19.91
C GLY A 14 -10.70 -17.21 -20.57
N SER A 15 -10.34 -18.40 -21.08
CA SER A 15 -11.30 -19.35 -21.67
C SER A 15 -12.40 -19.77 -20.69
N LYS A 16 -12.07 -20.06 -19.43
CA LYS A 16 -13.05 -20.41 -18.40
C LYS A 16 -13.98 -19.26 -18.05
N ILE A 17 -13.48 -18.02 -18.01
CA ILE A 17 -14.35 -16.84 -17.85
C ILE A 17 -15.34 -16.75 -19.02
N ARG A 18 -14.91 -17.03 -20.26
CA ARG A 18 -15.80 -17.06 -21.43
C ARG A 18 -16.86 -18.14 -21.32
N GLU A 19 -16.50 -19.36 -20.96
CA GLU A 19 -17.44 -20.47 -20.75
C GLU A 19 -18.49 -20.11 -19.69
N LEU A 20 -18.05 -19.60 -18.53
CA LEU A 20 -18.95 -19.16 -17.45
C LEU A 20 -19.84 -17.98 -17.84
N ALA A 21 -19.37 -17.10 -18.73
CA ALA A 21 -20.18 -16.01 -19.28
C ALA A 21 -21.31 -16.55 -20.17
N LEU A 22 -21.00 -17.49 -21.06
CA LEU A 22 -21.97 -18.14 -21.95
C LEU A 22 -23.04 -18.92 -21.18
N GLU A 23 -22.64 -19.54 -20.07
CA GLU A 23 -23.55 -20.28 -19.18
C GLU A 23 -24.37 -19.37 -18.24
N GLY A 24 -24.10 -18.05 -18.24
CA GLY A 24 -24.72 -17.11 -17.31
C GLY A 24 -24.29 -17.29 -15.84
N ALA A 25 -23.24 -18.06 -15.59
CA ALA A 25 -22.78 -18.45 -14.27
C ALA A 25 -21.92 -17.38 -13.58
N LEU A 26 -21.28 -16.47 -14.34
CA LEU A 26 -20.41 -15.42 -13.78
C LEU A 26 -21.12 -14.52 -12.75
N SER A 27 -22.42 -14.28 -12.93
CA SER A 27 -23.24 -13.42 -12.05
C SER A 27 -23.31 -13.90 -10.60
N LYS A 28 -23.01 -15.18 -10.35
CA LYS A 28 -23.04 -15.81 -9.03
C LYS A 28 -21.83 -15.45 -8.15
N PHE A 29 -20.75 -14.96 -8.76
CA PHE A 29 -19.50 -14.66 -8.05
C PHE A 29 -19.45 -13.19 -7.64
N GLY A 30 -19.12 -12.96 -6.37
CA GLY A 30 -18.81 -11.60 -5.87
C GLY A 30 -17.33 -11.31 -5.76
N ALA A 31 -16.50 -12.34 -5.94
CA ALA A 31 -15.06 -12.23 -5.99
C ALA A 31 -14.53 -13.09 -7.13
N ILE A 32 -13.63 -12.53 -7.94
CA ILE A 32 -12.92 -13.26 -8.98
C ILE A 32 -11.42 -13.05 -8.77
N ASP A 33 -10.69 -14.15 -8.65
CA ASP A 33 -9.24 -14.16 -8.51
C ASP A 33 -8.60 -14.81 -9.74
N LEU A 34 -7.92 -13.98 -10.54
CA LEU A 34 -7.22 -14.36 -11.77
C LEU A 34 -5.70 -14.21 -11.62
N GLU A 35 -5.15 -14.10 -10.41
CA GLU A 35 -3.73 -13.89 -10.21
C GLU A 35 -2.87 -14.90 -11.00
N TYR A 36 -1.91 -14.41 -11.80
CA TYR A 36 -1.10 -15.22 -12.74
C TYR A 36 -1.91 -16.06 -13.76
N GLY A 37 -3.18 -15.75 -13.98
CA GLY A 37 -4.02 -16.39 -15.00
C GLY A 37 -3.58 -16.01 -16.42
N HIS A 38 -3.63 -16.99 -17.33
CA HIS A 38 -3.33 -16.77 -18.75
C HIS A 38 -4.61 -16.49 -19.55
N GLU A 39 -4.45 -15.97 -20.76
CA GLU A 39 -5.56 -15.61 -21.67
C GLU A 39 -6.48 -14.51 -21.12
N VAL A 40 -6.08 -13.84 -20.04
CA VAL A 40 -6.83 -12.73 -19.41
C VAL A 40 -6.59 -11.44 -20.20
N SER A 41 -7.43 -11.26 -21.23
CA SER A 41 -7.38 -10.16 -22.19
C SER A 41 -8.44 -9.07 -21.93
N ASN A 42 -8.40 -7.95 -22.67
CA ASN A 42 -9.44 -6.91 -22.62
C ASN A 42 -10.85 -7.48 -22.83
N GLU A 43 -11.00 -8.49 -23.70
CA GLU A 43 -12.24 -9.22 -23.91
C GLU A 43 -12.70 -10.00 -22.67
N THR A 44 -11.76 -10.58 -21.91
CA THR A 44 -12.07 -11.25 -20.63
C THR A 44 -12.64 -10.25 -19.62
N LEU A 45 -12.03 -9.07 -19.53
CA LEU A 45 -12.49 -7.99 -18.66
C LEU A 45 -13.83 -7.42 -19.13
N HIS A 46 -14.07 -7.38 -20.44
CA HIS A 46 -15.37 -7.03 -21.00
C HIS A 46 -16.46 -8.03 -20.59
N LEU A 47 -16.20 -9.32 -20.69
CA LEU A 47 -17.14 -10.36 -20.24
C LEU A 47 -17.45 -10.25 -18.74
N ILE A 48 -16.42 -10.00 -17.91
CA ILE A 48 -16.62 -9.72 -16.47
C ILE A 48 -17.52 -8.50 -16.29
N SER A 49 -17.28 -7.40 -17.01
CA SER A 49 -18.09 -6.18 -16.91
C SER A 49 -19.57 -6.42 -17.27
N MET A 50 -19.84 -7.30 -18.23
CA MET A 50 -21.20 -7.58 -18.71
C MET A 50 -21.97 -8.58 -17.83
N HIS A 51 -21.27 -9.60 -17.31
CA HIS A 51 -21.91 -10.75 -16.67
C HIS A 51 -21.71 -10.82 -15.14
N ALA A 52 -20.71 -10.12 -14.59
CA ALA A 52 -20.38 -10.10 -13.17
C ALA A 52 -20.57 -8.71 -12.52
N VAL A 53 -21.64 -7.99 -12.88
CA VAL A 53 -21.91 -6.60 -12.44
C VAL A 53 -21.98 -6.39 -10.91
N SER A 54 -22.13 -7.47 -10.14
CA SER A 54 -22.21 -7.41 -8.67
C SER A 54 -20.89 -7.75 -7.95
N ILE A 55 -19.80 -7.84 -8.71
CA ILE A 55 -18.45 -8.13 -8.21
C ILE A 55 -17.97 -7.02 -7.26
N ASN A 56 -17.40 -7.45 -6.13
CA ASN A 56 -16.82 -6.57 -5.12
C ASN A 56 -15.30 -6.73 -5.05
N HIS A 57 -14.77 -7.91 -5.38
CA HIS A 57 -13.32 -8.18 -5.34
C HIS A 57 -12.86 -8.70 -6.69
N LEU A 58 -11.88 -8.03 -7.28
CA LEU A 58 -11.25 -8.47 -8.52
C LEU A 58 -9.73 -8.45 -8.36
N ASN A 59 -9.11 -9.61 -8.52
CA ASN A 59 -7.66 -9.74 -8.53
C ASN A 59 -7.19 -10.06 -9.94
N LEU A 60 -6.43 -9.13 -10.54
CA LEU A 60 -5.81 -9.22 -11.87
C LEU A 60 -4.28 -9.21 -11.77
N ASN A 61 -3.74 -9.58 -10.60
CA ASN A 61 -2.30 -9.60 -10.39
C ASN A 61 -1.58 -10.39 -11.48
N ALA A 62 -0.54 -9.79 -12.06
CA ALA A 62 0.33 -10.38 -13.05
C ALA A 62 -0.36 -10.95 -14.32
N CYS A 63 -1.60 -10.57 -14.62
CA CYS A 63 -2.26 -10.88 -15.89
C CYS A 63 -1.73 -9.94 -17.00
N GLN A 64 -0.94 -10.45 -17.95
CA GLN A 64 -0.16 -9.58 -18.87
C GLN A 64 -0.84 -9.25 -20.21
N GLU A 65 -2.05 -9.74 -20.46
CA GLU A 65 -2.71 -9.70 -21.78
C GLU A 65 -3.80 -8.63 -21.93
N TYR A 66 -3.95 -7.73 -20.95
CA TYR A 66 -4.87 -6.59 -21.00
C TYR A 66 -4.16 -5.25 -20.79
N ASP A 67 -4.85 -4.15 -21.05
CA ASP A 67 -4.38 -2.78 -20.87
C ASP A 67 -5.52 -1.85 -20.40
N ASP A 68 -5.36 -0.54 -20.61
CA ASP A 68 -6.34 0.46 -20.19
C ASP A 68 -7.74 0.22 -20.78
N ASP A 69 -7.86 -0.33 -22.00
CA ASP A 69 -9.17 -0.62 -22.61
C ASP A 69 -9.94 -1.66 -21.77
N GLY A 70 -9.23 -2.69 -21.27
CA GLY A 70 -9.80 -3.68 -20.37
C GLY A 70 -10.34 -3.05 -19.08
N LEU A 71 -9.57 -2.14 -18.46
CA LEU A 71 -10.04 -1.42 -17.28
C LEU A 71 -11.22 -0.48 -17.58
N LEU A 72 -11.23 0.14 -18.76
CA LEU A 72 -12.34 0.98 -19.21
C LEU A 72 -13.62 0.16 -19.41
N HIS A 73 -13.55 -1.11 -19.82
CA HIS A 73 -14.71 -2.00 -19.81
C HIS A 73 -15.27 -2.20 -18.40
N LEU A 74 -14.40 -2.50 -17.43
CA LEU A 74 -14.82 -2.66 -16.03
C LEU A 74 -15.48 -1.38 -15.49
N SER A 75 -14.95 -0.20 -15.84
CA SER A 75 -15.54 1.09 -15.42
C SER A 75 -16.94 1.35 -15.96
N LYS A 76 -17.48 0.55 -16.89
CA LYS A 76 -18.85 0.76 -17.39
C LYS A 76 -19.92 0.20 -16.47
N SER A 77 -19.60 -0.81 -15.65
CA SER A 77 -20.64 -1.59 -14.96
C SER A 77 -20.24 -2.13 -13.59
N CYS A 78 -18.95 -2.25 -13.28
CA CYS A 78 -18.47 -2.80 -12.00
C CYS A 78 -18.48 -1.76 -10.86
N THR A 79 -19.61 -1.06 -10.66
CA THR A 79 -19.76 0.04 -9.69
C THR A 79 -19.66 -0.37 -8.22
N ARG A 80 -19.71 -1.68 -7.94
CA ARG A 80 -19.68 -2.26 -6.58
C ARG A 80 -18.30 -2.76 -6.15
N LEU A 81 -17.26 -2.49 -6.93
CA LEU A 81 -15.90 -2.88 -6.57
C LEU A 81 -15.46 -2.20 -5.26
N GLU A 82 -15.13 -3.04 -4.28
CA GLU A 82 -14.58 -2.68 -2.98
C GLU A 82 -13.08 -2.99 -2.92
N SER A 83 -12.61 -3.98 -3.69
CA SER A 83 -11.21 -4.34 -3.79
C SER A 83 -10.78 -4.62 -5.24
N LEU A 84 -9.69 -3.99 -5.65
CA LEU A 84 -9.05 -4.22 -6.93
C LEU A 84 -7.54 -4.40 -6.73
N SER A 85 -6.98 -5.46 -7.30
CA SER A 85 -5.54 -5.73 -7.26
C SER A 85 -4.97 -5.83 -8.66
N LEU A 86 -3.98 -4.97 -8.95
CA LEU A 86 -3.33 -4.81 -10.24
C LEU A 86 -1.80 -5.00 -10.14
N TYR A 87 -1.32 -5.81 -9.17
CA TYR A 87 0.12 -6.04 -9.00
C TYR A 87 0.78 -6.43 -10.33
N TRP A 88 1.90 -5.77 -10.64
CA TRP A 88 2.75 -6.06 -11.79
C TRP A 88 2.05 -5.95 -13.16
N ASN A 89 1.05 -5.07 -13.28
CA ASN A 89 0.38 -4.78 -14.56
C ASN A 89 1.04 -3.59 -15.27
N VAL A 90 2.05 -3.90 -16.08
CA VAL A 90 2.94 -2.89 -16.69
C VAL A 90 2.33 -2.17 -17.90
N ARG A 91 1.16 -2.58 -18.39
CA ARG A 91 0.44 -1.94 -19.51
C ARG A 91 -0.63 -0.96 -19.05
N VAL A 92 -0.96 -0.97 -17.76
CA VAL A 92 -1.93 -0.05 -17.16
C VAL A 92 -1.28 1.32 -16.93
N THR A 93 -1.99 2.38 -17.31
CA THR A 93 -1.58 3.77 -17.13
C THR A 93 -2.62 4.56 -16.35
N ASP A 94 -2.41 5.87 -16.23
CA ASP A 94 -3.38 6.78 -15.62
C ASP A 94 -4.76 6.69 -16.29
N LEU A 95 -4.85 6.39 -17.60
CA LEU A 95 -6.12 6.32 -18.31
C LEU A 95 -7.06 5.26 -17.74
N GLY A 96 -6.58 4.00 -17.61
CA GLY A 96 -7.38 2.92 -17.06
C GLY A 96 -7.72 3.13 -15.60
N ILE A 97 -6.76 3.64 -14.81
CA ILE A 97 -6.94 3.93 -13.38
C ILE A 97 -7.97 5.05 -13.15
N SER A 98 -7.91 6.14 -13.92
CA SER A 98 -8.91 7.21 -13.87
C SER A 98 -10.29 6.71 -14.28
N GLY A 99 -10.37 5.79 -15.26
CA GLY A 99 -11.63 5.11 -15.62
C GLY A 99 -12.24 4.39 -14.43
N ILE A 100 -11.46 3.57 -13.73
CA ILE A 100 -11.88 2.88 -12.51
C ILE A 100 -12.31 3.88 -11.42
N ALA A 101 -11.50 4.91 -11.14
CA ALA A 101 -11.74 5.90 -10.08
C ALA A 101 -13.12 6.57 -10.22
N ARG A 102 -13.50 6.93 -11.44
CA ARG A 102 -14.75 7.66 -11.72
C ARG A 102 -16.02 6.88 -11.39
N VAL A 103 -15.94 5.55 -11.37
CA VAL A 103 -17.11 4.68 -11.24
C VAL A 103 -17.07 3.83 -9.98
N CYS A 104 -15.88 3.39 -9.57
CA CYS A 104 -15.69 2.49 -8.42
C CYS A 104 -15.39 3.31 -7.14
N THR A 105 -16.25 4.26 -6.79
CA THR A 105 -16.06 5.15 -5.63
C THR A 105 -16.16 4.43 -4.27
N GLY A 106 -16.66 3.20 -4.27
CA GLY A 106 -16.74 2.30 -3.12
C GLY A 106 -15.45 1.55 -2.79
N LEU A 107 -14.35 1.81 -3.51
CA LEU A 107 -13.07 1.13 -3.26
C LEU A 107 -12.56 1.37 -1.83
N THR A 108 -12.18 0.29 -1.18
CA THR A 108 -11.57 0.26 0.17
C THR A 108 -10.16 -0.33 0.15
N SER A 109 -9.85 -1.21 -0.82
CA SER A 109 -8.52 -1.82 -0.96
C SER A 109 -8.05 -1.78 -2.40
N LEU A 110 -6.94 -1.10 -2.65
CA LEU A 110 -6.37 -0.95 -3.98
C LEU A 110 -4.88 -1.30 -3.97
N CYS A 111 -4.49 -2.26 -4.83
CA CYS A 111 -3.08 -2.57 -5.07
C CYS A 111 -2.70 -2.15 -6.49
N LEU A 112 -1.76 -1.20 -6.59
CA LEU A 112 -1.17 -0.72 -7.84
C LEU A 112 0.33 -1.03 -7.91
N SER A 113 0.82 -1.92 -7.05
CA SER A 113 2.24 -2.22 -6.97
C SER A 113 2.79 -2.66 -8.32
N GLY A 114 3.91 -2.06 -8.75
CA GLY A 114 4.55 -2.37 -10.03
C GLY A 114 3.85 -1.81 -11.27
N CYS A 115 2.79 -1.00 -11.13
CA CYS A 115 2.20 -0.22 -12.22
C CYS A 115 3.13 0.93 -12.63
N LYS A 116 4.24 0.62 -13.30
CA LYS A 116 5.36 1.54 -13.59
C LYS A 116 5.02 2.79 -14.42
N HIS A 117 3.85 2.82 -15.06
CA HIS A 117 3.37 3.95 -15.84
C HIS A 117 2.34 4.82 -15.12
N LEU A 118 1.91 4.43 -13.91
CA LEU A 118 1.07 5.26 -13.04
C LEU A 118 1.84 6.51 -12.62
N THR A 119 1.20 7.68 -12.71
CA THR A 119 1.74 8.96 -12.25
C THR A 119 0.80 9.59 -11.23
N ASP A 120 1.13 10.82 -10.81
CA ASP A 120 0.25 11.62 -9.95
C ASP A 120 -1.13 11.86 -10.57
N VAL A 121 -1.29 11.83 -11.89
CA VAL A 121 -2.59 12.06 -12.55
C VAL A 121 -3.60 10.98 -12.15
N GLY A 122 -3.26 9.70 -12.34
CA GLY A 122 -4.15 8.60 -12.01
C GLY A 122 -4.40 8.50 -10.50
N LEU A 123 -3.34 8.69 -9.69
CA LEU A 123 -3.47 8.61 -8.24
C LEU A 123 -4.30 9.76 -7.65
N ASN A 124 -4.20 10.96 -8.21
CA ASN A 124 -5.04 12.10 -7.79
C ASN A 124 -6.53 11.88 -8.08
N GLU A 125 -6.87 11.23 -9.20
CA GLU A 125 -8.25 10.87 -9.52
C GLU A 125 -8.79 9.83 -8.52
N ILE A 126 -7.98 8.81 -8.20
CA ILE A 126 -8.31 7.83 -7.15
C ILE A 126 -8.52 8.52 -5.81
N ALA A 127 -7.60 9.38 -5.38
CA ALA A 127 -7.68 10.07 -4.09
C ALA A 127 -8.98 10.87 -3.95
N ARG A 128 -9.38 11.61 -4.99
CA ARG A 128 -10.58 12.45 -4.96
C ARG A 128 -11.89 11.65 -5.04
N ALA A 129 -11.89 10.53 -5.77
CA ALA A 129 -13.10 9.76 -6.00
C ALA A 129 -13.32 8.63 -4.96
N CYS A 130 -12.24 8.01 -4.48
CA CYS A 130 -12.25 6.83 -3.61
C CYS A 130 -11.84 7.20 -2.18
N THR A 131 -12.59 8.10 -1.55
CA THR A 131 -12.28 8.62 -0.20
C THR A 131 -12.45 7.59 0.93
N ASN A 132 -13.02 6.41 0.62
CA ASN A 132 -13.19 5.30 1.56
C ASN A 132 -12.00 4.31 1.55
N LEU A 133 -10.90 4.63 0.88
CA LEU A 133 -9.71 3.78 0.87
C LEU A 133 -9.16 3.54 2.28
N VAL A 134 -8.98 2.26 2.60
CA VAL A 134 -8.41 1.74 3.85
C VAL A 134 -7.02 1.15 3.62
N SER A 135 -6.79 0.56 2.44
CA SER A 135 -5.50 0.00 2.05
C SER A 135 -5.11 0.46 0.65
N LEU A 136 -3.91 1.03 0.54
CA LEU A 136 -3.32 1.43 -0.72
C LEU A 136 -1.87 0.92 -0.82
N ASP A 137 -1.59 0.14 -1.85
CA ASP A 137 -0.24 -0.35 -2.16
C ASP A 137 0.27 0.29 -3.45
N LEU A 138 1.31 1.12 -3.31
CA LEU A 138 1.99 1.82 -4.39
C LEU A 138 3.43 1.32 -4.56
N THR A 139 3.77 0.18 -3.97
CA THR A 139 5.13 -0.38 -4.00
C THR A 139 5.67 -0.42 -5.43
N ARG A 140 6.86 0.14 -5.67
CA ARG A 140 7.52 0.25 -6.99
C ARG A 140 6.78 1.12 -8.03
N CYS A 141 5.94 2.07 -7.61
CA CYS A 141 5.37 3.10 -8.48
C CYS A 141 6.31 4.31 -8.60
N ALA A 142 7.35 4.19 -9.43
CA ALA A 142 8.46 5.14 -9.49
C ALA A 142 8.12 6.58 -9.96
N LYS A 143 6.92 6.84 -10.48
CA LYS A 143 6.49 8.16 -10.98
C LYS A 143 5.45 8.86 -10.11
N VAL A 144 5.08 8.26 -8.97
CA VAL A 144 4.20 8.86 -7.96
C VAL A 144 5.05 9.76 -7.07
N THR A 145 4.67 11.02 -6.88
CA THR A 145 5.43 12.03 -6.11
C THR A 145 4.69 12.54 -4.88
N ASP A 146 5.35 13.40 -4.09
CA ASP A 146 4.75 14.08 -2.94
C ASP A 146 3.44 14.81 -3.27
N ALA A 147 3.23 15.26 -4.52
CA ALA A 147 2.01 15.95 -4.93
C ALA A 147 0.77 15.07 -4.81
N SER A 148 0.84 13.82 -5.28
CA SER A 148 -0.27 12.88 -5.14
C SER A 148 -0.31 12.22 -3.77
N LEU A 149 0.82 12.06 -3.07
CA LEU A 149 0.82 11.63 -1.66
C LEU A 149 0.11 12.66 -0.76
N THR A 150 0.33 13.95 -1.00
CA THR A 150 -0.36 15.03 -0.29
C THR A 150 -1.87 14.98 -0.56
N THR A 151 -2.26 14.89 -1.83
CA THR A 151 -3.68 14.77 -2.22
C THR A 151 -4.31 13.51 -1.61
N THR A 152 -3.65 12.36 -1.70
CA THR A 152 -4.11 11.09 -1.11
C THR A 152 -4.31 11.23 0.39
N SER A 153 -3.35 11.84 1.09
CA SER A 153 -3.44 12.02 2.55
C SER A 153 -4.61 12.93 2.95
N GLN A 154 -4.90 13.97 2.16
CA GLN A 154 -5.99 14.91 2.41
C GLN A 154 -7.38 14.31 2.20
N PHE A 155 -7.56 13.46 1.18
CA PHE A 155 -8.88 12.95 0.79
C PHE A 155 -9.18 11.53 1.29
N CYS A 156 -8.16 10.68 1.49
CA CYS A 156 -8.31 9.29 1.92
C CYS A 156 -7.97 9.13 3.42
N THR A 157 -8.62 9.89 4.29
CA THR A 157 -8.31 9.95 5.73
C THR A 157 -8.58 8.65 6.51
N LYS A 158 -9.28 7.69 5.91
CA LYS A 158 -9.53 6.34 6.45
C LYS A 158 -8.41 5.33 6.17
N LEU A 159 -7.32 5.76 5.53
CA LEU A 159 -6.20 4.88 5.22
C LEU A 159 -5.58 4.32 6.51
N ARG A 160 -5.58 3.00 6.60
CA ARG A 160 -4.91 2.21 7.66
C ARG A 160 -3.62 1.59 7.16
N LYS A 161 -3.48 1.35 5.86
CA LYS A 161 -2.28 0.77 5.24
C LYS A 161 -1.86 1.56 4.00
N LEU A 162 -0.62 2.04 3.98
CA LEU A 162 0.00 2.73 2.85
C LEU A 162 1.40 2.17 2.60
N LEU A 163 1.61 1.50 1.46
CA LEU A 163 2.92 0.93 1.11
C LEU A 163 3.58 1.72 0.00
N LEU A 164 4.79 2.22 0.25
CA LEU A 164 5.58 3.05 -0.67
C LEU A 164 7.00 2.48 -0.89
N TYR A 165 7.19 1.18 -0.62
CA TYR A 165 8.49 0.53 -0.79
C TYR A 165 9.02 0.73 -2.22
N ALA A 166 10.27 1.18 -2.32
CA ALA A 166 10.93 1.44 -3.59
C ALA A 166 10.15 2.38 -4.54
N CYS A 167 9.39 3.33 -3.96
CA CYS A 167 8.93 4.52 -4.67
C CYS A 167 10.07 5.55 -4.69
N ALA A 168 10.29 6.21 -5.83
CA ALA A 168 11.41 7.13 -6.00
C ALA A 168 11.22 8.50 -5.30
N SER A 169 10.11 8.71 -4.59
CA SER A 169 9.61 10.07 -4.39
C SER A 169 9.10 10.49 -3.02
N PRO A 170 8.84 9.65 -1.99
CA PRO A 170 8.48 10.19 -0.68
C PRO A 170 9.63 11.04 -0.14
N THR A 171 9.44 12.36 -0.05
CA THR A 171 10.33 13.27 0.70
C THR A 171 9.66 13.71 1.99
N ASN A 172 10.28 14.63 2.72
CA ASN A 172 9.69 15.25 3.89
C ASN A 172 8.31 15.86 3.62
N VAL A 173 8.03 16.34 2.40
CA VAL A 173 6.73 16.95 2.06
C VAL A 173 5.60 15.92 2.10
N GLY A 174 5.73 14.82 1.35
CA GLY A 174 4.71 13.77 1.32
C GLY A 174 4.56 13.07 2.66
N VAL A 175 5.67 12.77 3.35
CA VAL A 175 5.63 12.11 4.66
C VAL A 175 5.01 13.01 5.74
N LYS A 176 5.28 14.32 5.71
CA LYS A 176 4.60 15.26 6.60
C LYS A 176 3.09 15.25 6.34
N ALA A 177 2.65 15.32 5.09
CA ALA A 177 1.22 15.28 4.76
C ALA A 177 0.53 13.97 5.21
N ILE A 178 1.23 12.84 5.10
CA ILE A 178 0.75 11.54 5.61
C ILE A 178 0.47 11.64 7.11
N PHE A 179 1.43 12.10 7.92
CA PHE A 179 1.26 12.18 9.37
C PHE A 179 0.37 13.35 9.83
N GLU A 180 0.17 14.37 8.98
CA GLU A 180 -0.73 15.48 9.25
C GLU A 180 -2.21 15.11 9.09
N HIS A 181 -2.55 14.14 8.24
CA HIS A 181 -3.94 13.83 7.88
C HIS A 181 -4.39 12.38 8.14
N LEU A 182 -3.49 11.39 8.09
CA LEU A 182 -3.84 9.97 8.21
C LEU A 182 -3.78 9.48 9.67
N HIS A 183 -4.75 9.90 10.47
CA HIS A 183 -4.79 9.60 11.91
C HIS A 183 -5.22 8.14 12.25
N GLU A 184 -5.82 7.43 11.28
CA GLU A 184 -6.14 6.01 11.38
C GLU A 184 -5.01 5.09 10.89
N LEU A 185 -3.90 5.66 10.43
CA LEU A 185 -2.81 4.89 9.83
C LEU A 185 -2.21 3.87 10.81
N GLU A 186 -2.17 2.61 10.40
CA GLU A 186 -1.63 1.50 11.19
C GLU A 186 -0.34 0.93 10.62
N ASN A 187 -0.16 1.01 9.31
CA ASN A 187 0.99 0.47 8.61
C ASN A 187 1.46 1.42 7.50
N VAL A 188 2.70 1.87 7.60
CA VAL A 188 3.35 2.65 6.55
C VAL A 188 4.71 2.04 6.19
N ASP A 189 4.94 1.85 4.89
CA ASP A 189 6.25 1.41 4.38
C ASP A 189 6.88 2.54 3.58
N LEU A 190 7.98 3.08 4.09
CA LEU A 190 8.78 4.16 3.50
C LEU A 190 10.17 3.67 3.08
N CYS A 191 10.41 2.35 3.06
CA CYS A 191 11.73 1.80 2.83
C CYS A 191 12.30 2.20 1.47
N GLY A 192 13.56 2.63 1.48
CA GLY A 192 14.28 3.13 0.32
C GLY A 192 14.02 4.61 -0.03
N SER A 193 13.31 5.36 0.81
CA SER A 193 13.08 6.80 0.60
C SER A 193 14.36 7.60 0.91
N HIS A 194 15.32 7.62 -0.02
CA HIS A 194 16.66 8.18 0.20
C HIS A 194 16.69 9.71 0.43
N MET A 195 15.65 10.43 0.04
CA MET A 195 15.52 11.89 0.22
C MET A 195 14.79 12.27 1.53
N LEU A 196 14.39 11.28 2.32
CA LEU A 196 13.68 11.49 3.58
C LEU A 196 14.67 11.78 4.71
N THR A 197 14.33 12.75 5.57
CA THR A 197 15.09 13.09 6.77
C THR A 197 14.17 13.20 7.98
N ASP A 198 14.74 13.49 9.15
CA ASP A 198 14.00 13.63 10.41
C ASP A 198 12.87 14.69 10.36
N GLU A 199 13.01 15.69 9.47
CA GLU A 199 11.99 16.73 9.23
C GLU A 199 10.61 16.15 8.87
N GLY A 200 10.57 15.05 8.11
CA GLY A 200 9.32 14.39 7.73
C GLY A 200 8.52 13.84 8.92
N PHE A 201 9.18 13.61 10.06
CA PHE A 201 8.60 12.96 11.23
C PHE A 201 8.17 13.94 12.32
N LYS A 202 8.50 15.24 12.20
CA LYS A 202 8.18 16.25 13.22
C LYS A 202 6.70 16.25 13.63
N GLN A 203 5.80 16.03 12.66
CA GLN A 203 4.35 16.00 12.86
C GLN A 203 3.90 14.91 13.83
N LEU A 204 4.65 13.81 13.96
CA LEU A 204 4.33 12.73 14.90
C LEU A 204 4.36 13.20 16.36
N SER A 205 5.20 14.19 16.68
CA SER A 205 5.29 14.73 18.05
C SER A 205 3.99 15.40 18.53
N GLU A 206 3.05 15.70 17.64
CA GLU A 206 1.71 16.17 18.02
C GLU A 206 0.80 15.07 18.56
N GLY A 207 1.19 13.80 18.48
CA GLY A 207 0.45 12.67 19.06
C GLY A 207 -0.88 12.37 18.36
N LYS A 208 -1.05 12.76 17.10
CA LYS A 208 -2.27 12.49 16.31
C LYS A 208 -2.29 11.11 15.64
N VAL A 209 -1.14 10.47 15.45
CA VAL A 209 -0.99 9.19 14.72
C VAL A 209 -0.85 8.01 15.69
N GLN A 210 -1.79 7.91 16.64
CA GLN A 210 -1.70 6.95 17.75
C GLN A 210 -2.00 5.50 17.34
N HIS A 211 -2.59 5.29 16.17
CA HIS A 211 -2.95 3.95 15.67
C HIS A 211 -1.79 3.23 14.97
N LEU A 212 -0.65 3.91 14.76
CA LEU A 212 0.47 3.34 14.03
C LEU A 212 1.02 2.11 14.74
N ARG A 213 1.04 0.97 14.05
CA ARG A 213 1.52 -0.32 14.54
C ARG A 213 2.79 -0.76 13.84
N ARG A 214 2.97 -0.40 12.56
CA ARG A 214 4.11 -0.83 11.75
C ARG A 214 4.65 0.36 10.96
N ILE A 215 5.97 0.56 11.05
CA ILE A 215 6.67 1.51 10.21
C ILE A 215 7.95 0.89 9.66
N ASN A 216 8.12 0.92 8.34
CA ASN A 216 9.34 0.46 7.68
C ASN A 216 10.12 1.67 7.18
N LEU A 217 11.30 1.90 7.77
CA LEU A 217 12.22 2.99 7.43
C LEU A 217 13.52 2.49 6.82
N GLY A 218 13.66 1.18 6.56
CA GLY A 218 14.93 0.63 6.09
C GLY A 218 15.47 1.36 4.86
N TRP A 219 16.78 1.56 4.81
CA TRP A 219 17.51 2.25 3.75
C TRP A 219 17.13 3.73 3.57
N CYS A 220 16.59 4.38 4.62
CA CYS A 220 16.36 5.82 4.63
C CYS A 220 17.60 6.53 5.19
N GLN A 221 18.50 6.94 4.29
CA GLN A 221 19.85 7.41 4.62
C GLN A 221 19.89 8.69 5.47
N GLY A 222 18.82 9.49 5.47
CA GLY A 222 18.72 10.75 6.22
C GLY A 222 18.02 10.65 7.57
N ILE A 223 17.69 9.43 8.04
CA ILE A 223 16.99 9.21 9.31
C ILE A 223 17.99 8.99 10.43
N SER A 224 17.86 9.78 11.51
CA SER A 224 18.69 9.74 12.71
C SER A 224 17.84 9.54 13.97
N ASP A 225 18.47 9.65 15.15
CA ASP A 225 17.80 9.57 16.45
C ASP A 225 16.64 10.59 16.59
N GLU A 226 16.68 11.74 15.90
CA GLU A 226 15.62 12.74 15.98
C GLU A 226 14.26 12.22 15.47
N ALA A 227 14.23 11.49 14.35
CA ALA A 227 13.01 10.83 13.88
C ALA A 227 12.50 9.80 14.89
N LEU A 228 13.41 9.02 15.49
CA LEU A 228 13.06 8.00 16.47
C LEU A 228 12.49 8.61 17.75
N VAL A 229 13.01 9.76 18.18
CA VAL A 229 12.43 10.56 19.27
C VAL A 229 11.02 11.03 18.92
N ALA A 230 10.79 11.52 17.70
CA ALA A 230 9.45 11.94 17.26
C ALA A 230 8.46 10.76 17.21
N ILE A 231 8.90 9.59 16.71
CA ILE A 231 8.12 8.36 16.70
C ILE A 231 7.78 7.91 18.12
N GLY A 232 8.77 7.90 19.03
CA GLY A 232 8.57 7.53 20.43
C GLY A 232 7.54 8.43 21.14
N LYS A 233 7.53 9.73 20.84
CA LYS A 233 6.54 10.67 21.38
C LYS A 233 5.14 10.48 20.79
N GLY A 234 5.05 10.13 19.52
CA GLY A 234 3.80 10.16 18.76
C GLY A 234 3.05 8.83 18.64
N CYS A 235 3.76 7.70 18.77
CA CYS A 235 3.28 6.38 18.35
C CYS A 235 3.30 5.35 19.50
N PRO A 236 2.49 5.52 20.56
CA PRO A 236 2.52 4.63 21.74
C PRO A 236 2.05 3.20 21.45
N ASN A 237 1.35 2.98 20.32
CA ASN A 237 0.89 1.66 19.89
C ASN A 237 1.79 1.02 18.83
N LEU A 238 3.02 1.50 18.63
CA LEU A 238 3.93 0.90 17.67
C LEU A 238 4.32 -0.52 18.10
N HIS A 239 4.21 -1.48 17.17
CA HIS A 239 4.54 -2.89 17.40
C HIS A 239 5.78 -3.31 16.60
N TYR A 240 5.94 -2.82 15.37
CA TYR A 240 7.04 -3.17 14.48
C TYR A 240 7.71 -1.92 13.92
N ILE A 241 9.04 -1.86 14.02
CA ILE A 241 9.85 -0.88 13.32
C ILE A 241 11.02 -1.56 12.61
N TYR A 242 11.23 -1.20 11.35
CA TYR A 242 12.35 -1.70 10.55
C TYR A 242 13.30 -0.54 10.23
N LEU A 243 14.56 -0.68 10.63
CA LEU A 243 15.62 0.33 10.53
C LEU A 243 16.82 -0.19 9.72
N LEU A 244 16.61 -1.19 8.87
CA LEU A 244 17.65 -1.88 8.12
C LEU A 244 18.52 -0.87 7.35
N GLY A 245 19.80 -0.77 7.70
CA GLY A 245 20.76 0.07 7.00
C GLY A 245 20.71 1.57 7.31
N ASP A 246 19.97 2.00 8.33
CA ASP A 246 19.84 3.41 8.71
C ASP A 246 21.04 3.89 9.56
N LYS A 247 22.15 4.20 8.90
CA LYS A 247 23.47 4.38 9.54
C LYS A 247 23.57 5.53 10.54
N LEU A 248 22.65 6.50 10.54
CA LEU A 248 22.69 7.64 11.47
C LEU A 248 21.95 7.37 12.78
N VAL A 249 21.25 6.24 12.90
CA VAL A 249 20.61 5.82 14.16
C VAL A 249 21.66 5.27 15.10
N THR A 250 21.61 5.72 16.36
CA THR A 250 22.47 5.30 17.45
C THR A 250 21.66 4.66 18.58
N PRO A 251 22.31 4.12 19.63
CA PRO A 251 21.60 3.65 20.82
C PRO A 251 20.65 4.69 21.44
N HIS A 252 20.93 5.99 21.30
CA HIS A 252 20.08 7.04 21.86
C HIS A 252 18.67 7.07 21.23
N GLY A 253 18.57 6.90 19.91
CA GLY A 253 17.28 6.80 19.23
C GLY A 253 16.51 5.54 19.65
N LEU A 254 17.21 4.42 19.84
CA LEU A 254 16.59 3.18 20.33
C LEU A 254 16.08 3.34 21.77
N GLU A 255 16.81 4.04 22.65
CA GLU A 255 16.35 4.38 23.99
C GLU A 255 15.07 5.23 23.96
N ALA A 256 15.00 6.23 23.07
CA ALA A 256 13.79 7.04 22.90
C ALA A 256 12.58 6.20 22.46
N LEU A 257 12.77 5.26 21.52
CA LEU A 257 11.73 4.31 21.13
C LEU A 257 11.30 3.42 22.31
N SER A 258 12.25 2.92 23.12
CA SER A 258 11.94 2.04 24.24
C SER A 258 11.05 2.72 25.30
N GLN A 259 11.26 4.01 25.52
CA GLN A 259 10.49 4.81 26.47
C GLN A 259 9.10 5.17 25.92
N GLY A 260 9.00 5.42 24.61
CA GLY A 260 7.78 5.89 23.96
C GLY A 260 6.86 4.79 23.42
N CYS A 261 7.40 3.63 23.07
CA CYS A 261 6.68 2.56 22.38
C CYS A 261 6.67 1.24 23.20
N PRO A 262 5.90 1.16 24.30
CA PRO A 262 5.92 0.01 25.21
C PRO A 262 5.40 -1.30 24.59
N LYS A 263 4.71 -1.22 23.45
CA LYS A 263 4.16 -2.37 22.70
C LYS A 263 5.08 -2.88 21.60
N LEU A 264 6.29 -2.31 21.47
CA LEU A 264 7.22 -2.71 20.42
C LEU A 264 7.67 -4.16 20.64
N CYS A 265 7.34 -5.02 19.69
CA CYS A 265 7.61 -6.46 19.73
C CYS A 265 8.39 -6.97 18.51
N GLY A 266 8.52 -6.17 17.45
CA GLY A 266 9.38 -6.44 16.31
C GLY A 266 10.30 -5.27 16.01
N LEU A 267 11.58 -5.56 15.84
CA LEU A 267 12.63 -4.57 15.62
C LEU A 267 13.69 -5.15 14.68
N ASP A 268 13.89 -4.54 13.52
CA ASP A 268 15.02 -4.85 12.64
C ASP A 268 16.04 -3.71 12.69
N ILE A 269 17.23 -3.99 13.23
CA ILE A 269 18.35 -3.05 13.40
C ILE A 269 19.60 -3.52 12.64
N CYS A 270 19.43 -4.42 11.67
CA CYS A 270 20.56 -4.87 10.86
C CYS A 270 21.18 -3.67 10.13
N GLY A 271 22.50 -3.53 10.18
CA GLY A 271 23.20 -2.44 9.48
C GLY A 271 23.23 -1.08 10.19
N LEU A 272 22.73 -0.97 11.43
CA LEU A 272 22.92 0.24 12.25
C LEU A 272 24.38 0.41 12.71
N ALA A 273 25.13 1.30 12.06
CA ALA A 273 26.59 1.39 12.20
C ALA A 273 27.08 1.57 13.65
N SER A 274 26.36 2.35 14.46
CA SER A 274 26.74 2.70 15.83
C SER A 274 26.24 1.71 16.91
N VAL A 275 25.48 0.68 16.53
CA VAL A 275 24.97 -0.34 17.46
C VAL A 275 25.84 -1.58 17.36
N GLU A 276 26.81 -1.70 18.25
CA GLU A 276 27.79 -2.79 18.28
C GLU A 276 27.19 -4.11 18.76
N ASP A 277 26.58 -4.12 19.96
CA ASP A 277 25.91 -5.28 20.52
C ASP A 277 24.45 -5.34 20.08
N ARG A 278 24.19 -6.11 19.02
CA ARG A 278 22.85 -6.40 18.51
C ARG A 278 22.32 -7.74 19.02
N SER A 279 22.91 -8.29 20.09
CA SER A 279 22.46 -9.54 20.66
C SER A 279 21.02 -9.42 21.19
N MET A 280 20.34 -10.55 21.15
CA MET A 280 18.99 -10.72 21.65
C MET A 280 18.84 -10.25 23.10
N SER A 281 19.79 -10.63 23.96
CA SER A 281 19.84 -10.24 25.36
C SER A 281 20.03 -8.73 25.56
N ALA A 282 20.82 -8.07 24.70
CA ALA A 282 20.97 -6.62 24.76
C ALA A 282 19.67 -5.93 24.34
N MET A 283 19.06 -6.38 23.23
CA MET A 283 17.83 -5.79 22.73
C MET A 283 16.65 -6.03 23.67
N GLN A 284 16.53 -7.19 24.30
CA GLN A 284 15.47 -7.47 25.28
C GLN A 284 15.61 -6.68 26.58
N ARG A 285 16.84 -6.27 26.97
CA ARG A 285 17.01 -5.34 28.09
C ARG A 285 16.40 -3.96 27.79
N LEU A 286 16.49 -3.53 26.53
CA LEU A 286 15.93 -2.26 26.09
C LEU A 286 14.44 -2.36 25.73
N PHE A 287 14.04 -3.46 25.10
CA PHE A 287 12.69 -3.74 24.63
C PHE A 287 12.21 -5.11 25.16
N PRO A 288 11.64 -5.18 26.37
CA PRO A 288 11.26 -6.45 27.00
C PRO A 288 10.19 -7.26 26.24
N SER A 289 9.39 -6.59 25.41
CA SER A 289 8.28 -7.17 24.65
C SER A 289 8.69 -7.79 23.30
N LEU A 290 9.99 -7.80 22.94
CA LEU A 290 10.45 -8.36 21.66
C LEU A 290 10.12 -9.86 21.57
N THR A 291 9.35 -10.20 20.54
CA THR A 291 8.96 -11.56 20.18
C THR A 291 9.66 -11.95 18.89
N PHE A 292 10.18 -13.18 18.84
CA PHE A 292 10.89 -13.74 17.70
C PHE A 292 10.06 -14.81 17.01
#